data_AF-A0A2N1M4C9-F1
#
_entry.id   AF-A0A2N1M4C9-F1
#
_cell.length_a   1.000
_cell.length_b   1.000
_cell.length_c   1.000
_cell.angle_alpha   90.00
_cell.angle_beta   90.00
_cell.angle_gamma   90.00
#
_symmetry.space_group_name_H-M   'P 1'
#
loop_
_entity.id
_entity.type
_entity.pdbx_description
1 polymer ?
#
loop_
_entity_poly.entity_id
_entity_poly.type
_entity_poly.pdbx_seq_one_letter_code
_entity_poly.pdbx_strand_id
1 'polypeptide(L)'
;QLVKTLGNYLNFVEYLFLDFHIDLFSFEYFTKNCRGNLKKWIIYIEGEEDLRKDYLKYVNNYQKVHNSLKILGINKGYMCEFDWTNDELEIINSLKDQSINIFPSDELDKC
;
A
#
# COMPACT_ATOMS: atom_id res chain seq x y z
N GLN A 1 12.43 2.43 -11.72
CA GLN A 1 13.79 2.32 -11.11
C GLN A 1 13.83 2.85 -9.68
N LEU A 2 13.30 4.05 -9.40
CA LEU A 2 13.29 4.67 -8.06
C LEU A 2 12.78 3.76 -6.94
N VAL A 3 11.58 3.18 -7.10
CA VAL A 3 10.93 2.36 -6.07
C VAL A 3 11.74 1.10 -5.74
N LYS A 4 12.38 0.49 -6.73
CA LYS A 4 13.30 -0.65 -6.52
C LYS A 4 14.54 -0.22 -5.73
N THR A 5 15.10 0.94 -6.05
CA THR A 5 16.21 1.52 -5.28
C THR A 5 15.81 1.79 -3.84
N LEU A 6 14.63 2.37 -3.59
CA LEU A 6 14.11 2.53 -2.23
C LEU A 6 14.01 1.18 -1.52
N GLY A 7 13.45 0.16 -2.16
CA GLY A 7 13.36 -1.19 -1.58
C GLY A 7 14.72 -1.76 -1.15
N ASN A 8 15.80 -1.44 -1.86
CA ASN A 8 17.12 -1.96 -1.53
C ASN A 8 17.81 -1.24 -0.36
N TYR A 9 17.47 0.04 -0.12
CA TYR A 9 18.23 0.91 0.80
C TYR A 9 17.42 1.49 1.96
N LEU A 10 16.09 1.39 1.94
CA LEU A 10 15.25 1.90 3.01
C LEU A 10 15.41 1.02 4.26
N ASN A 11 15.88 1.59 5.37
CA ASN A 11 16.07 0.88 6.65
C ASN A 11 15.04 1.27 7.71
N PHE A 12 14.63 2.53 7.77
CA PHE A 12 13.59 3.00 8.66
C PHE A 12 12.96 4.26 8.08
N VAL A 13 11.63 4.29 8.01
CA VAL A 13 10.87 5.50 7.69
C VAL A 13 9.60 5.48 8.52
N GLU A 14 9.39 6.55 9.29
CA GLU A 14 8.17 6.70 10.09
C GLU A 14 6.94 6.89 9.19
N TYR A 15 7.10 7.65 8.11
CA TYR A 15 6.04 7.97 7.16
C TYR A 15 6.54 7.89 5.72
N LEU A 16 6.01 6.94 4.95
CA LEU A 16 6.28 6.82 3.52
C LEU A 16 5.01 7.12 2.73
N PHE A 17 5.07 8.14 1.87
CA PHE A 17 4.06 8.41 0.86
C PHE A 17 4.76 8.57 -0.48
N LEU A 18 4.36 7.74 -1.45
CA LEU A 18 4.85 7.80 -2.82
C LEU A 18 3.70 8.32 -3.67
N ASP A 19 3.67 9.64 -3.87
CA ASP A 19 2.60 10.36 -4.55
C ASP A 19 2.75 10.29 -6.09
N PHE A 20 2.79 9.06 -6.60
CA PHE A 20 2.86 8.76 -8.02
C PHE A 20 2.48 7.30 -8.25
N HIS A 21 2.02 7.00 -9.47
CA HIS A 21 1.70 5.63 -9.86
C HIS A 21 2.96 4.73 -9.87
N ILE A 22 2.85 3.55 -9.25
CA ILE A 22 3.88 2.53 -9.20
C ILE A 22 3.33 1.27 -9.86
N ASP A 23 3.97 0.82 -10.93
CA ASP A 23 3.59 -0.42 -11.59
C ASP A 23 3.68 -1.63 -10.64
N LEU A 24 2.80 -2.61 -10.84
CA LEU A 24 2.66 -3.78 -9.96
C LEU A 24 3.99 -4.53 -9.75
N PHE A 25 4.83 -4.67 -10.80
CA PHE A 25 6.11 -5.37 -10.69
C PHE A 25 7.11 -4.60 -9.82
N SER A 26 7.18 -3.27 -9.95
CA SER A 26 8.00 -2.43 -9.10
C SER A 26 7.49 -2.43 -7.65
N PHE A 27 6.17 -2.45 -7.45
CA PHE A 27 5.54 -2.51 -6.13
C PHE A 27 5.79 -3.85 -5.42
N GLU A 28 5.64 -4.96 -6.14
CA GLU A 28 5.99 -6.30 -5.67
C GLU A 28 7.47 -6.37 -5.28
N TYR A 29 8.35 -5.86 -6.14
CA TYR A 29 9.78 -5.84 -5.84
C TYR A 29 10.07 -5.06 -4.56
N PHE A 30 9.46 -3.89 -4.40
CA PHE A 30 9.63 -3.07 -3.20
C PHE A 30 9.17 -3.82 -1.94
N THR A 31 7.95 -4.35 -1.93
CA THR A 31 7.41 -5.06 -0.76
C THR A 31 8.18 -6.32 -0.40
N LYS A 32 8.80 -7.00 -1.37
CA LYS A 32 9.65 -8.17 -1.12
C LYS A 32 11.05 -7.84 -0.60
N ASN A 33 11.64 -6.72 -1.06
CA ASN A 33 13.05 -6.41 -0.78
C ASN A 33 13.25 -5.34 0.28
N CYS A 34 12.25 -4.49 0.51
CA CYS A 34 12.28 -3.44 1.54
C CYS A 34 12.47 -4.06 2.92
N ARG A 35 13.66 -3.88 3.49
CA ARG A 35 13.95 -4.26 4.88
C ARG A 35 13.56 -3.16 5.87
N GLY A 36 13.08 -2.03 5.35
CA GLY A 36 12.75 -0.87 6.12
C GLY A 36 11.54 -1.12 7.01
N ASN A 37 11.59 -0.65 8.25
CA ASN A 37 10.41 -0.61 9.12
C ASN A 37 9.55 0.60 8.73
N LEU A 38 8.38 0.34 8.15
CA LEU A 38 7.39 1.36 7.78
C LEU A 38 6.30 1.41 8.85
N LYS A 39 6.17 2.53 9.57
CA LYS A 39 5.05 2.68 10.53
C LYS A 39 3.76 3.14 9.86
N LYS A 40 3.86 4.12 8.97
CA LYS A 40 2.75 4.64 8.16
C LYS A 40 3.14 4.61 6.69
N TRP A 41 2.29 4.00 5.87
CA TRP A 41 2.49 3.90 4.43
C TRP A 41 1.21 4.30 3.71
N ILE A 42 1.32 5.22 2.74
CA ILE A 42 0.24 5.50 1.80
C ILE A 42 0.62 4.96 0.43
N ILE A 43 -0.31 4.20 -0.15
CA ILE A 43 -0.19 3.62 -1.48
C ILE A 43 -1.16 4.31 -2.43
N TYR A 44 -0.72 4.46 -3.68
CA TYR A 44 -1.51 5.04 -4.75
C TYR A 44 -2.02 3.91 -5.65
N ILE A 45 -3.33 3.76 -5.74
CA ILE A 45 -4.03 2.74 -6.54
C ILE A 45 -5.04 3.47 -7.43
N GLU A 46 -4.61 3.86 -8.64
CA GLU A 46 -5.46 4.55 -9.63
C GLU A 46 -5.84 3.60 -10.76
N GLY A 47 -7.13 3.55 -11.13
CA GLY A 47 -7.61 3.02 -12.42
C GLY A 47 -7.39 1.53 -12.71
N GLU A 48 -6.71 0.78 -11.85
CA GLU A 48 -6.37 -0.63 -12.09
C GLU A 48 -7.33 -1.59 -11.38
N GLU A 49 -8.63 -1.57 -11.73
CA GLU A 49 -9.66 -2.45 -11.14
C GLU A 49 -9.20 -3.90 -10.95
N ASP A 50 -8.55 -4.45 -11.98
CA ASP A 50 -8.08 -5.84 -11.99
C ASP A 50 -6.84 -6.07 -11.10
N LEU A 51 -6.04 -5.03 -10.80
CA LEU A 51 -4.76 -5.16 -10.10
C LEU A 51 -4.79 -4.66 -8.65
N ARG A 52 -5.80 -3.87 -8.26
CA ARG A 52 -5.98 -3.35 -6.89
C ARG A 52 -5.83 -4.44 -5.83
N LYS A 53 -6.46 -5.60 -6.08
CA LYS A 53 -6.39 -6.79 -5.24
C LYS A 53 -4.95 -7.24 -5.00
N ASP A 54 -4.10 -7.18 -6.02
CA ASP A 54 -2.71 -7.64 -5.92
C ASP A 54 -1.84 -6.64 -5.14
N TYR A 55 -2.03 -5.33 -5.29
CA TYR A 55 -1.38 -4.34 -4.40
C TYR A 55 -1.73 -4.61 -2.93
N LEU A 56 -3.02 -4.81 -2.62
CA LEU A 56 -3.47 -5.12 -1.27
C LEU A 56 -2.84 -6.40 -0.73
N LYS A 57 -2.74 -7.46 -1.56
CA LYS A 57 -2.04 -8.70 -1.17
C LYS A 57 -0.57 -8.44 -0.86
N TYR A 58 0.12 -7.64 -1.66
CA TYR A 58 1.54 -7.34 -1.42
C TYR A 58 1.75 -6.56 -0.12
N VAL A 59 0.87 -5.60 0.20
CA VAL A 59 0.89 -4.92 1.50
C VAL A 59 0.62 -5.91 2.65
N ASN A 60 -0.37 -6.80 2.49
CA ASN A 60 -0.69 -7.82 3.48
C ASN A 60 0.49 -8.76 3.75
N ASN A 61 1.17 -9.23 2.70
CA ASN A 61 2.34 -10.08 2.81
C ASN A 61 3.53 -9.35 3.45
N TYR A 62 3.76 -8.09 3.07
CA TYR A 62 4.76 -7.25 3.73
C TYR A 62 4.47 -7.14 5.23
N GLN A 63 3.22 -6.88 5.64
CA GLN A 63 2.90 -6.81 7.07
C GLN A 63 3.14 -8.13 7.79
N LYS A 64 2.78 -9.28 7.20
CA LYS A 64 3.01 -10.59 7.82
C LYS A 64 4.49 -10.87 8.10
N VAL A 65 5.38 -10.33 7.27
CA VAL A 65 6.84 -10.51 7.42
C VAL A 65 7.44 -9.46 8.37
N HIS A 66 7.07 -8.20 8.22
CA HIS A 66 7.74 -7.09 8.93
C HIS A 66 7.04 -6.69 10.23
N ASN A 67 5.73 -6.88 10.34
CA ASN A 67 4.89 -6.53 11.49
C ASN A 67 5.14 -5.11 12.04
N SER A 68 5.50 -4.19 11.14
CA SER A 68 5.92 -2.83 11.50
C SER A 68 4.86 -1.79 11.15
N LEU A 69 3.99 -2.10 10.17
CA LEU A 69 2.95 -1.20 9.69
C LEU A 69 1.85 -1.07 10.74
N LYS A 70 1.47 0.18 11.03
CA LYS A 70 0.36 0.54 11.93
C LYS A 70 -0.74 1.28 11.19
N ILE A 71 -0.38 1.99 10.13
CA ILE A 71 -1.30 2.82 9.37
C ILE A 71 -1.09 2.58 7.87
N LEU A 72 -2.18 2.25 7.17
CA LEU A 72 -2.22 2.16 5.72
C LEU A 72 -3.21 3.19 5.18
N GLY A 73 -2.71 4.18 4.44
CA GLY A 73 -3.56 5.04 3.61
C GLY A 73 -3.67 4.48 2.21
N ILE A 74 -4.87 4.50 1.63
CA ILE A 74 -5.09 4.08 0.24
C ILE A 74 -5.62 5.27 -0.56
N ASN A 75 -4.78 5.82 -1.43
CA ASN A 75 -5.15 6.87 -2.36
C ASN A 75 -5.78 6.23 -3.61
N LYS A 76 -7.02 6.61 -3.93
CA LYS A 76 -7.76 6.10 -5.10
C LYS A 76 -7.43 6.86 -6.40
N GLY A 77 -6.58 7.89 -6.32
CA GLY A 77 -6.26 8.78 -7.43
C GLY A 77 -7.46 9.57 -7.95
N TYR A 78 -7.34 10.09 -9.17
CA TYR A 78 -8.34 10.97 -9.80
C TYR A 78 -9.71 10.31 -10.04
N MET A 79 -9.81 8.98 -9.95
CA MET A 79 -11.08 8.31 -10.14
C MET A 79 -12.01 8.42 -8.93
N CYS A 80 -11.51 8.84 -7.75
CA CYS A 80 -12.19 9.15 -6.46
C CYS A 80 -13.20 8.12 -5.91
N GLU A 81 -13.89 7.35 -6.75
CA GLU A 81 -15.06 6.54 -6.44
C GLU A 81 -14.97 5.22 -7.20
N PHE A 82 -14.49 4.20 -6.51
CA PHE A 82 -14.79 2.81 -6.84
C PHE A 82 -15.18 2.07 -5.57
N ASP A 83 -16.05 1.08 -5.73
CA ASP A 83 -16.41 0.13 -4.68
C ASP A 83 -15.38 -0.98 -4.59
N TRP A 84 -15.12 -1.42 -3.36
CA TRP A 84 -14.31 -2.60 -3.12
C TRP A 84 -15.10 -3.86 -3.49
N THR A 85 -14.49 -4.76 -4.25
CA THR A 85 -14.99 -6.11 -4.46
C THR A 85 -14.90 -6.93 -3.16
N ASN A 86 -15.66 -8.02 -3.08
CA ASN A 86 -15.63 -8.92 -1.91
C ASN A 86 -14.21 -9.45 -1.62
N ASP A 87 -13.47 -9.81 -2.67
CA ASP A 87 -12.10 -10.30 -2.54
C ASP A 87 -11.14 -9.24 -1.97
N GLU A 88 -11.32 -7.98 -2.36
CA GLU A 88 -10.53 -6.87 -1.81
C GLU A 88 -10.92 -6.60 -0.36
N LEU A 89 -12.21 -6.66 -0.03
CA LEU A 89 -12.71 -6.51 1.34
C LEU A 89 -12.16 -7.60 2.28
N GLU A 90 -12.03 -8.85 1.82
CA GLU A 90 -11.41 -9.92 2.59
C GLU A 90 -9.95 -9.59 2.95
N ILE A 91 -9.18 -9.05 2.00
CA ILE A 91 -7.78 -8.66 2.24
C ILE A 91 -7.70 -7.45 3.19
N ILE A 92 -8.57 -6.45 2.99
CA ILE A 92 -8.69 -5.28 3.86
C ILE A 92 -9.02 -5.69 5.29
N ASN A 93 -9.95 -6.63 5.48
CA ASN A 93 -10.28 -7.16 6.80
C ASN A 93 -9.10 -7.92 7.41
N SER A 94 -8.40 -8.74 6.62
CA SER A 94 -7.17 -9.42 7.07
C SER A 94 -6.07 -8.44 7.52
N LEU A 95 -5.95 -7.28 6.88
CA LEU A 95 -5.03 -6.21 7.30
C LEU A 95 -5.50 -5.56 8.61
N LYS A 96 -6.80 -5.31 8.78
CA LYS A 96 -7.38 -4.78 10.04
C LYS A 96 -7.18 -5.73 11.21
N ASP A 97 -7.35 -7.04 11.00
CA ASP A 97 -7.12 -8.07 12.00
C ASP A 97 -5.66 -8.13 12.48
N GLN A 98 -4.72 -7.65 11.64
CA GLN A 98 -3.32 -7.45 12.01
C GLN A 98 -3.05 -6.11 12.73
N SER A 99 -4.10 -5.47 13.27
CA SER A 99 -4.05 -4.20 13.97
C SER A 99 -3.55 -3.02 13.13
N ILE A 100 -3.80 -3.05 11.81
CA ILE A 100 -3.53 -1.91 10.93
C ILE A 100 -4.77 -1.03 10.85
N ASN A 101 -4.59 0.26 11.12
CA ASN A 101 -5.60 1.26 10.84
C ASN A 101 -5.57 1.62 9.36
N ILE A 102 -6.64 1.27 8.64
CA ILE A 102 -6.81 1.59 7.22
C ILE A 102 -7.74 2.78 7.10
N PHE A 103 -7.35 3.79 6.34
CA PHE A 103 -8.25 4.86 5.94
C PHE A 103 -8.12 5.13 4.43
N PRO A 104 -9.24 5.51 3.79
CA PRO A 104 -9.17 6.08 2.45
C PRO A 104 -8.36 7.36 2.55
N SER A 105 -7.33 7.52 1.73
CA SER A 105 -6.49 8.71 1.74
C SER A 105 -7.08 9.84 0.90
N ASP A 106 -8.40 9.84 0.71
CA ASP A 106 -9.18 10.95 0.15
C ASP A 106 -8.95 12.27 0.94
N GLU A 107 -8.27 12.19 2.09
CA GLU A 107 -7.74 13.32 2.87
C GLU A 107 -6.44 13.95 2.31
N LEU A 108 -5.71 13.30 1.40
CA LEU A 108 -4.43 13.77 0.85
C LEU A 108 -4.58 14.50 -0.49
N ASP A 109 -5.45 13.98 -1.36
CA ASP A 109 -5.83 14.65 -2.60
C ASP A 109 -7.29 15.06 -2.49
N LYS A 110 -7.52 16.38 -2.51
CA LYS A 110 -8.87 16.91 -2.65
C LYS A 110 -9.39 16.53 -4.03
N CYS A 111 -10.26 15.53 -4.08
CA CYS A 111 -11.48 15.69 -4.86
C CYS A 111 -12.28 16.84 -4.18
#